data_AF-A0A8H6H9N2-F1
#
_entry.id   AF-A0A8H6H9N2-F1
#
_cell.length_a   1.000
_cell.length_b   1.000
_cell.length_c   1.000
_cell.angle_alpha   90.00
_cell.angle_beta   90.00
_cell.angle_gamma   90.00
#
_symmetry.space_group_name_H-M   'P 1'
#
loop_
_entity.id
_entity.type
_entity.pdbx_description
1 polymer ?
#
loop_
_entity_poly.entity_id
_entity_poly.type
_entity_poly.pdbx_seq_one_letter_code
_entity_poly.pdbx_strand_id
1 'polypeptide(L)'
;MSFEGLVAFSATDNESRRNCKRTMRVRVENVLSAFGLEYTKTMKAMKEHGAVISGSSALRVLFAEGFEPGDIDFYVGRKGSAGFQAWIESESMYREDVGKPPTEPDDWYSAGRHGIREVKWLKESETGKKMNVVTTQDVCPISVILQFYTTLSMNIISWAGVGCAYPSLTTKRMGVLVGRELAENRRVQRRIQKAAERGFLIVSTWKDDAVTEALGPHQCLKGRTCPRGVRNMRTNRGLLCMVLDEGNEGEMQKMMPNVSWMMMDGEDCGDERDSIRVSTRRHRLGAFVSKA
;
A
#
# COMPACT_ATOMS: atom_id res chain seq x y z
N MET A 1 -5.02 18.11 -9.67
CA MET A 1 -5.93 17.81 -8.53
C MET A 1 -5.31 16.74 -7.63
N SER A 2 -5.30 16.96 -6.30
CA SER A 2 -4.82 15.97 -5.32
C SER A 2 -5.75 14.76 -5.26
N PHE A 3 -5.29 13.64 -4.69
CA PHE A 3 -6.14 12.45 -4.51
C PHE A 3 -7.36 12.71 -3.61
N GLU A 4 -7.17 13.46 -2.52
CA GLU A 4 -8.28 13.88 -1.65
C GLU A 4 -9.27 14.78 -2.39
N GLY A 5 -8.76 15.73 -3.18
CA GLY A 5 -9.58 16.58 -4.04
C GLY A 5 -10.38 15.76 -5.05
N LEU A 6 -9.77 14.72 -5.64
CA LEU A 6 -10.48 13.80 -6.55
C LEU A 6 -11.60 13.05 -5.82
N VAL A 7 -11.37 12.56 -4.61
CA VAL A 7 -12.44 11.85 -3.91
C VAL A 7 -13.55 12.78 -3.46
N ALA A 8 -13.22 13.94 -2.88
CA ALA A 8 -14.20 14.96 -2.54
C ALA A 8 -15.03 15.38 -3.76
N PHE A 9 -14.37 15.64 -4.89
CA PHE A 9 -15.03 16.02 -6.14
C PHE A 9 -15.92 14.90 -6.69
N SER A 10 -15.50 13.63 -6.61
CA SER A 10 -16.30 12.48 -7.05
C SER A 10 -17.60 12.25 -6.27
N ALA A 11 -17.75 12.90 -5.11
CA ALA A 11 -18.95 12.83 -4.28
C ALA A 11 -19.99 13.90 -4.64
N THR A 12 -19.66 14.87 -5.51
CA THR A 12 -20.54 16.01 -5.82
C THR A 12 -21.69 15.64 -6.77
N ASP A 13 -21.38 15.04 -7.91
CA ASP A 13 -22.35 14.60 -8.92
C ASP A 13 -21.81 13.40 -9.74
N ASN A 14 -22.65 12.84 -10.62
CA ASN A 14 -22.30 11.66 -11.44
C ASN A 14 -21.24 11.94 -12.50
N GLU A 15 -21.24 13.14 -13.10
CA GLU A 15 -20.26 13.54 -14.10
C GLU A 15 -18.89 13.74 -13.45
N SER A 16 -18.84 14.46 -12.34
CA SER A 16 -17.65 14.62 -11.49
C SER A 16 -17.09 13.28 -11.06
N ARG A 17 -17.96 12.34 -10.65
CA ARG A 17 -17.56 10.95 -10.34
C ARG A 17 -16.90 10.26 -11.53
N ARG A 18 -17.51 10.28 -12.71
CA ARG A 18 -16.94 9.67 -13.94
C ARG A 18 -15.60 10.31 -14.31
N ASN A 19 -15.49 11.62 -14.21
CA ASN A 19 -14.25 12.36 -14.49
C ASN A 19 -13.13 11.98 -13.51
N CYS A 20 -13.43 11.79 -12.22
CA CYS A 20 -12.48 11.29 -11.24
C CYS A 20 -12.02 9.86 -11.54
N LYS A 21 -12.96 8.94 -11.85
CA LYS A 21 -12.63 7.57 -12.24
C LYS A 21 -11.71 7.53 -13.45
N ARG A 22 -12.05 8.29 -14.51
CA ARG A 22 -11.23 8.42 -15.72
C ARG A 22 -9.84 8.97 -15.40
N THR A 23 -9.76 10.00 -14.56
CA THR A 23 -8.48 10.58 -14.15
C THR A 23 -7.62 9.55 -13.41
N MET A 24 -8.22 8.77 -12.51
CA MET A 24 -7.50 7.72 -11.78
C MET A 24 -7.02 6.61 -12.71
N ARG A 25 -7.86 6.19 -13.66
CA ARG A 25 -7.50 5.21 -14.69
C ARG A 25 -6.28 5.67 -15.49
N VAL A 26 -6.30 6.89 -16.01
CA VAL A 26 -5.16 7.45 -16.77
C VAL A 26 -3.88 7.45 -15.95
N ARG A 27 -3.94 7.74 -14.64
CA ARG A 27 -2.75 7.68 -13.78
C ARG A 27 -2.21 6.26 -13.63
N VAL A 28 -3.10 5.27 -13.50
CA VAL A 28 -2.71 3.86 -13.43
C VAL A 28 -2.14 3.39 -14.77
N GLU A 29 -2.78 3.74 -15.89
CA GLU A 29 -2.29 3.49 -17.26
C GLU A 29 -0.89 4.06 -17.45
N ASN A 30 -0.65 5.31 -17.04
CA ASN A 30 0.67 5.95 -17.14
C ASN A 30 1.74 5.22 -16.32
N VAL A 31 1.41 4.77 -15.10
CA VAL A 31 2.35 3.99 -14.28
C VAL A 31 2.65 2.66 -14.97
N LEU A 32 1.64 1.91 -15.43
CA LEU A 32 1.86 0.64 -16.12
C LEU A 32 2.67 0.80 -17.41
N SER A 33 2.35 1.81 -18.22
CA SER A 33 3.06 2.11 -19.47
C SER A 33 4.53 2.47 -19.23
N ALA A 34 4.86 3.15 -18.13
CA ALA A 34 6.25 3.46 -17.76
C ALA A 34 7.10 2.21 -17.43
N PHE A 35 6.46 1.05 -17.26
CA PHE A 35 7.07 -0.27 -17.11
C PHE A 35 6.76 -1.20 -18.30
N GLY A 36 6.32 -0.66 -19.44
CA GLY A 36 6.05 -1.47 -20.64
C GLY A 36 4.86 -2.44 -20.49
N LEU A 37 3.94 -2.18 -19.56
CA LEU A 37 2.78 -3.02 -19.30
C LEU A 37 1.51 -2.44 -19.94
N GLU A 38 0.76 -3.27 -20.67
CA GLU A 38 -0.54 -2.89 -21.24
C GLU A 38 -1.63 -2.97 -20.17
N TYR A 39 -2.42 -1.90 -20.05
CA TYR A 39 -3.40 -1.74 -18.96
C TYR A 39 -4.42 -2.88 -18.91
N THR A 40 -5.06 -3.20 -20.01
CA THR A 40 -6.18 -4.16 -20.07
C THR A 40 -5.71 -5.57 -19.71
N LYS A 41 -4.62 -6.04 -20.32
CA LYS A 41 -3.98 -7.33 -20.03
C LYS A 41 -3.52 -7.40 -18.58
N THR A 42 -2.89 -6.35 -18.06
CA THR A 42 -2.40 -6.31 -16.68
C THR A 42 -3.54 -6.36 -15.67
N MET A 43 -4.60 -5.56 -15.86
CA MET A 43 -5.77 -5.59 -14.97
C MET A 43 -6.48 -6.94 -15.00
N LYS A 44 -6.59 -7.56 -16.18
CA LYS A 44 -7.15 -8.91 -16.32
C LYS A 44 -6.32 -9.94 -15.55
N ALA A 45 -5.00 -9.95 -15.71
CA ALA A 45 -4.13 -10.87 -14.99
C ALA A 45 -4.15 -10.63 -13.46
N MET A 46 -4.17 -9.37 -13.04
CA MET A 46 -4.32 -9.01 -11.62
C MET A 46 -5.63 -9.52 -11.04
N LYS A 47 -6.73 -9.45 -11.80
CA LYS A 47 -8.03 -10.01 -11.41
C LYS A 47 -7.98 -11.53 -11.29
N GLU A 48 -7.48 -12.20 -12.31
CA GLU A 48 -7.44 -13.67 -12.38
C GLU A 48 -6.59 -14.30 -11.29
N HIS A 49 -5.48 -13.66 -10.93
CA HIS A 49 -4.52 -14.19 -9.97
C HIS A 49 -4.58 -13.54 -8.59
N GLY A 50 -5.48 -12.58 -8.37
CA GLY A 50 -5.59 -11.86 -7.10
C GLY A 50 -4.32 -11.07 -6.77
N ALA A 51 -3.71 -10.44 -7.78
CA ALA A 51 -2.53 -9.59 -7.62
C ALA A 51 -2.92 -8.13 -7.37
N VAL A 52 -2.08 -7.41 -6.64
CA VAL A 52 -2.18 -5.96 -6.41
C VAL A 52 -0.80 -5.31 -6.57
N ILE A 53 -0.75 -4.03 -6.92
CA ILE A 53 0.48 -3.23 -6.95
C ILE A 53 0.53 -2.37 -5.69
N SER A 54 1.73 -2.18 -5.13
CA SER A 54 1.95 -1.36 -3.93
C SER A 54 3.19 -0.46 -4.05
N GLY A 55 3.67 0.06 -2.92
CA GLY A 55 4.94 0.75 -2.82
C GLY A 55 4.96 2.07 -3.61
N SER A 56 6.09 2.33 -4.27
CA SER A 56 6.31 3.63 -4.92
C SER A 56 5.43 3.84 -6.15
N SER A 57 5.06 2.76 -6.85
CA SER A 57 4.13 2.80 -7.99
C SER A 57 2.70 3.13 -7.56
N ALA A 58 2.20 2.54 -6.47
CA ALA A 58 0.90 2.92 -5.92
C ALA A 58 0.89 4.36 -5.40
N LEU A 59 1.97 4.79 -4.73
CA LEU A 59 2.10 6.17 -4.26
C LEU A 59 2.12 7.18 -5.43
N ARG A 60 2.73 6.82 -6.57
CA ARG A 60 2.78 7.65 -7.79
C ARG A 60 1.39 7.92 -8.38
N VAL A 61 0.47 6.97 -8.26
CA VAL A 61 -0.93 7.17 -8.70
C VAL A 61 -1.64 8.21 -7.83
N LEU A 62 -1.33 8.25 -6.53
CA LEU A 62 -1.89 9.25 -5.60
C LEU A 62 -1.27 10.64 -5.84
N PHE A 63 0.03 10.69 -6.18
CA PHE A 63 0.79 11.91 -6.49
C PHE A 63 1.22 11.95 -7.95
N ALA A 64 0.39 12.59 -8.78
CA ALA A 64 0.62 12.75 -10.22
C ALA A 64 1.91 13.50 -10.57
N GLU A 65 2.61 14.10 -9.61
CA GLU A 65 3.83 14.88 -9.84
C GLU A 65 4.85 14.64 -8.71
N GLY A 66 6.13 14.87 -9.01
CA GLY A 66 7.19 15.02 -8.03
C GLY A 66 8.16 13.84 -7.87
N PHE A 67 7.89 12.69 -8.48
CA PHE A 67 8.88 11.60 -8.58
C PHE A 67 8.47 10.56 -9.62
N GLU A 68 9.42 9.72 -10.06
CA GLU A 68 9.10 8.49 -10.77
C GLU A 68 9.47 7.22 -9.99
N PRO A 69 8.63 6.15 -10.04
CA PRO A 69 8.98 4.85 -9.50
C PRO A 69 10.20 4.28 -10.23
N GLY A 70 11.14 3.73 -9.46
CA GLY A 70 12.28 2.98 -10.01
C GLY A 70 11.96 1.51 -10.26
N ASP A 71 10.89 1.03 -9.62
CA ASP A 71 10.41 -0.34 -9.61
C ASP A 71 8.88 -0.39 -9.51
N ILE A 72 8.31 -1.50 -9.99
CA ILE A 72 6.92 -1.87 -9.78
C ILE A 72 6.85 -3.16 -8.95
N ASP A 73 6.14 -3.09 -7.82
CA ASP A 73 6.02 -4.21 -6.88
C ASP A 73 4.62 -4.81 -6.97
N PHE A 74 4.52 -6.01 -7.53
CA PHE A 74 3.31 -6.83 -7.50
C PHE A 74 3.30 -7.70 -6.25
N TYR A 75 2.17 -7.75 -5.56
CA TYR A 75 1.91 -8.64 -4.43
C TYR A 75 0.83 -9.63 -4.83
N VAL A 76 1.12 -10.92 -4.67
CA VAL A 76 0.23 -12.00 -5.11
C VAL A 76 0.05 -13.02 -3.99
N GLY A 77 -1.19 -13.42 -3.76
CA GLY A 77 -1.50 -14.51 -2.83
C GLY A 77 -0.90 -15.83 -3.29
N ARG A 78 -0.56 -16.72 -2.33
CA ARG A 78 0.08 -18.02 -2.60
C ARG A 78 -0.61 -18.86 -3.69
N LYS A 79 -1.94 -18.76 -3.82
CA LYS A 79 -2.72 -19.53 -4.81
C LYS A 79 -2.55 -19.00 -6.24
N GLY A 80 -2.33 -17.70 -6.41
CA GLY A 80 -2.25 -17.05 -7.71
C GLY A 80 -0.83 -16.85 -8.24
N SER A 81 0.19 -16.98 -7.38
CA SER A 81 1.56 -16.59 -7.71
C SER A 81 2.15 -17.32 -8.92
N ALA A 82 1.96 -18.63 -9.03
CA ALA A 82 2.49 -19.40 -10.16
C ALA A 82 1.89 -18.96 -11.50
N GLY A 83 0.56 -18.77 -11.56
CA GLY A 83 -0.12 -18.30 -12.77
C GLY A 83 0.27 -16.86 -13.13
N PHE A 84 0.37 -15.98 -12.13
CA PHE A 84 0.77 -14.59 -12.36
C PHE A 84 2.21 -14.46 -12.86
N GLN A 85 3.14 -15.26 -12.33
CA GLN A 85 4.52 -15.30 -12.81
C GLN A 85 4.60 -15.81 -14.26
N ALA A 86 3.87 -16.88 -14.57
CA ALA A 86 3.80 -17.39 -15.95
C ALA A 86 3.24 -16.33 -16.92
N TRP A 87 2.22 -15.57 -16.49
CA TRP A 87 1.69 -14.45 -17.28
C TRP A 87 2.73 -13.35 -17.52
N ILE A 88 3.51 -12.95 -16.51
CA ILE A 88 4.57 -11.95 -16.68
C ILE A 88 5.60 -12.44 -17.71
N GLU A 89 6.03 -13.70 -17.60
CA GLU A 89 7.02 -14.29 -18.50
C GLU A 89 6.54 -14.36 -19.95
N SER A 90 5.24 -14.64 -20.17
CA SER A 90 4.66 -14.74 -21.51
C SER A 90 4.28 -13.40 -22.13
N GLU A 91 3.80 -12.44 -21.33
CA GLU A 91 3.18 -11.20 -21.83
C GLU A 91 4.07 -9.96 -21.69
N SER A 92 5.26 -10.07 -21.08
CA SER A 92 6.16 -8.94 -20.86
C SER A 92 7.61 -9.21 -21.26
N MET A 93 8.40 -8.15 -21.30
CA MET A 93 9.84 -8.16 -21.57
C MET A 93 10.68 -8.50 -20.33
N TYR A 94 10.06 -8.67 -19.17
CA TYR A 94 10.76 -8.89 -17.90
C TYR A 94 11.26 -10.34 -17.79
N ARG A 95 12.51 -10.48 -17.38
CA ARG A 95 13.16 -11.78 -17.09
C ARG A 95 13.78 -11.76 -15.71
N GLU A 96 14.02 -12.94 -15.17
CA GLU A 96 14.61 -13.08 -13.84
C GLU A 96 16.01 -12.44 -13.80
N ASP A 97 16.23 -11.58 -12.80
CA ASP A 97 17.49 -10.86 -12.59
C ASP A 97 18.49 -11.77 -11.86
N VAL A 98 19.09 -12.71 -12.60
CA VAL A 98 20.07 -13.70 -12.10
C VAL A 98 21.33 -13.04 -11.51
N GLY A 99 21.58 -11.77 -11.83
CA GLY A 99 22.72 -11.00 -11.33
C GLY A 99 22.55 -10.48 -9.91
N LYS A 100 21.33 -10.54 -9.34
CA LYS A 100 21.15 -10.32 -7.92
C LYS A 100 21.40 -11.63 -7.19
N PRO A 101 22.37 -11.70 -6.25
CA PRO A 101 22.44 -12.85 -5.37
C PRO A 101 21.07 -13.06 -4.72
N PRO A 102 20.65 -14.32 -4.45
CA PRO A 102 19.46 -14.63 -3.65
C PRO A 102 19.68 -14.12 -2.22
N THR A 103 19.58 -12.79 -2.09
CA THR A 103 19.67 -11.93 -0.92
C THR A 103 20.82 -12.21 0.07
N GLU A 104 21.70 -11.22 0.27
CA GLU A 104 21.80 -10.73 1.65
C GLU A 104 20.37 -10.28 2.00
N PRO A 105 19.70 -10.91 2.98
CA PRO A 105 18.28 -10.69 3.27
C PRO A 105 18.02 -9.18 3.29
N ASP A 106 17.25 -8.67 2.34
CA ASP A 106 16.65 -7.35 2.47
C ASP A 106 15.69 -7.54 3.66
N ASP A 107 16.07 -7.13 4.88
CA ASP A 107 15.50 -7.67 6.14
C ASP A 107 13.97 -7.60 6.21
N TRP A 108 13.40 -6.69 5.43
CA TRP A 108 11.96 -6.51 5.26
C TRP A 108 11.29 -7.59 4.40
N TYR A 109 11.97 -8.06 3.36
CA TYR A 109 11.53 -9.13 2.44
C TYR A 109 12.08 -10.51 2.81
N SER A 110 12.83 -10.63 3.90
CA SER A 110 13.31 -11.91 4.41
C SER A 110 12.15 -12.90 4.52
N ALA A 111 12.21 -13.97 3.72
CA ALA A 111 11.19 -15.00 3.68
C ALA A 111 10.87 -15.49 5.10
N GLY A 112 9.59 -15.53 5.46
CA GLY A 112 9.12 -15.89 6.80
C GLY A 112 8.80 -14.71 7.72
N ARG A 113 9.27 -13.49 7.43
CA ARG A 113 8.87 -12.27 8.14
C ARG A 113 7.69 -11.59 7.45
N HIS A 114 6.77 -11.02 8.22
CA HIS A 114 5.64 -10.21 7.76
C HIS A 114 4.70 -10.85 6.73
N GLY A 115 4.64 -12.19 6.68
CA GLY A 115 3.78 -12.91 5.74
C GLY A 115 4.29 -12.96 4.31
N ILE A 116 5.56 -12.61 4.04
CA ILE A 116 6.19 -12.78 2.73
C ILE A 116 6.76 -14.21 2.63
N ARG A 117 6.45 -14.89 1.54
CA ARG A 117 6.96 -16.23 1.23
C ARG A 117 8.20 -16.16 0.35
N GLU A 118 8.14 -15.36 -0.71
CA GLU A 118 9.17 -15.32 -1.76
C GLU A 118 9.09 -13.97 -2.48
N VAL A 119 10.23 -13.50 -2.99
CA VAL A 119 10.29 -12.35 -3.90
C VAL A 119 11.05 -12.76 -5.15
N LYS A 120 10.38 -12.72 -6.30
CA LYS A 120 11.02 -12.88 -7.62
C LYS A 120 11.42 -11.51 -8.14
N TRP A 121 12.71 -11.33 -8.40
CA TRP A 121 13.27 -10.08 -8.91
C TRP A 121 13.40 -10.19 -10.42
N LEU A 122 12.71 -9.31 -11.14
CA LEU A 122 12.70 -9.29 -12.59
C LEU A 122 13.26 -7.96 -13.11
N LYS A 123 13.89 -8.01 -14.28
CA LYS A 123 14.47 -6.85 -14.94
C LYS A 123 14.20 -6.91 -16.43
N GLU A 124 13.86 -5.76 -17.00
CA GLU A 124 13.78 -5.58 -18.45
C GLU A 124 15.19 -5.29 -19.00
N SER A 125 15.61 -6.03 -20.03
CA SER A 125 16.99 -5.99 -20.54
C SER A 125 17.36 -4.65 -21.18
N GLU A 126 16.43 -4.02 -21.89
CA GLU A 126 16.70 -2.79 -22.66
C GLU A 126 16.70 -1.54 -21.77
N THR A 127 15.68 -1.39 -20.93
CA THR A 127 15.49 -0.18 -20.11
C THR A 127 16.15 -0.28 -18.73
N GLY A 128 16.45 -1.49 -18.28
CA GLY A 128 16.90 -1.77 -16.92
C GLY A 128 15.84 -1.55 -15.84
N LYS A 129 14.58 -1.30 -16.21
CA LYS A 129 13.45 -1.19 -15.28
C LYS A 129 13.27 -2.48 -14.49
N LYS A 130 12.83 -2.35 -13.25
CA LYS A 130 12.72 -3.45 -12.28
C LYS A 130 11.25 -3.76 -11.99
N MET A 131 10.95 -5.04 -11.91
CA MET A 131 9.66 -5.55 -11.46
C MET A 131 9.90 -6.58 -10.37
N ASN A 132 9.18 -6.48 -9.27
CA ASN A 132 9.27 -7.44 -8.17
C ASN A 132 7.93 -8.15 -8.04
N VAL A 133 7.93 -9.48 -7.96
CA VAL A 133 6.75 -10.29 -7.67
C VAL A 133 6.90 -10.86 -6.27
N VAL A 134 6.17 -10.27 -5.32
CA VAL A 134 6.15 -10.65 -3.92
C VAL A 134 5.01 -11.64 -3.69
N THR A 135 5.38 -12.91 -3.49
CA THR A 135 4.43 -13.95 -3.12
C THR A 135 4.19 -13.91 -1.61
N THR A 136 2.94 -13.79 -1.20
CA THR A 136 2.56 -13.79 0.22
C THR A 136 2.22 -15.19 0.71
N GLN A 137 2.40 -15.44 2.01
CA GLN A 137 1.97 -16.68 2.67
C GLN A 137 0.45 -16.80 2.71
N ASP A 138 -0.24 -15.68 2.91
CA ASP A 138 -1.69 -15.58 2.92
C ASP A 138 -2.27 -15.55 1.50
N VAL A 139 -3.56 -15.85 1.38
CA VAL A 139 -4.36 -15.71 0.16
C VAL A 139 -4.57 -14.23 -0.17
N CYS A 140 -4.71 -13.37 0.84
CA CYS A 140 -4.89 -11.93 0.66
C CYS A 140 -3.54 -11.19 0.72
N PRO A 141 -2.99 -10.69 -0.41
CA PRO A 141 -1.70 -10.00 -0.39
C PRO A 141 -1.73 -8.67 0.38
N ILE A 142 -2.92 -8.08 0.57
CA ILE A 142 -3.07 -6.77 1.22
C ILE A 142 -2.64 -6.81 2.69
N SER A 143 -2.75 -7.96 3.36
CA SER A 143 -2.35 -8.10 4.77
C SER A 143 -0.84 -7.85 4.99
N VAL A 144 -0.01 -8.17 3.99
CA VAL A 144 1.43 -7.88 4.00
C VAL A 144 1.68 -6.39 3.78
N ILE A 145 0.92 -5.77 2.86
CA ILE A 145 1.06 -4.35 2.53
C ILE A 145 0.77 -3.46 3.74
N LEU A 146 -0.25 -3.81 4.52
CA LEU A 146 -0.65 -3.09 5.74
C LEU A 146 0.37 -3.21 6.88
N GLN A 147 1.42 -4.03 6.72
CA GLN A 147 2.49 -4.17 7.70
C GLN A 147 3.74 -3.37 7.35
N PHE A 148 3.77 -2.65 6.21
CA PHE A 148 4.94 -1.90 5.77
C PHE A 148 5.48 -0.94 6.85
N TYR A 149 6.79 -0.73 6.81
CA TYR A 149 7.53 0.16 7.73
C TYR A 149 7.04 1.61 7.76
N THR A 150 6.24 2.06 6.79
CA THR A 150 5.66 3.41 6.78
C THR A 150 4.27 3.43 6.16
N THR A 151 3.39 4.29 6.67
CA THR A 151 2.04 4.52 6.13
C THR A 151 2.02 4.97 4.68
N LEU A 152 3.05 5.67 4.20
CA LEU A 152 3.14 6.13 2.81
C LEU A 152 3.23 4.99 1.79
N SER A 153 3.59 3.80 2.24
CA SER A 153 3.67 2.63 1.37
C SER A 153 2.45 1.71 1.50
N MET A 154 1.47 2.08 2.32
CA MET A 154 0.23 1.31 2.53
C MET A 154 -0.86 1.74 1.54
N ASN A 155 -0.49 1.79 0.27
CA ASN A 155 -1.35 2.18 -0.84
C ASN A 155 -1.39 1.02 -1.83
N ILE A 156 -2.54 0.80 -2.45
CA ILE A 156 -2.75 -0.34 -3.34
C ILE A 156 -3.38 0.11 -4.65
N ILE A 157 -2.96 -0.50 -5.73
CA ILE A 157 -3.69 -0.53 -7.00
C ILE A 157 -4.13 -1.98 -7.20
N SER A 158 -5.41 -2.18 -7.41
CA SER A 158 -5.96 -3.47 -7.83
C SER A 158 -6.59 -3.35 -9.20
N TRP A 159 -7.04 -4.49 -9.73
CA TRP A 159 -7.84 -4.52 -10.94
C TRP A 159 -9.15 -3.71 -10.82
N ALA A 160 -9.69 -3.54 -9.61
CA ALA A 160 -10.98 -2.88 -9.37
C ALA A 160 -10.83 -1.38 -9.05
N GLY A 161 -9.70 -0.96 -8.47
CA GLY A 161 -9.60 0.36 -7.84
C GLY A 161 -8.23 0.68 -7.26
N VAL A 162 -8.12 1.91 -6.74
CA VAL A 162 -6.97 2.41 -5.99
C VAL A 162 -7.40 2.63 -4.54
N GLY A 163 -6.57 2.21 -3.58
CA GLY A 163 -6.81 2.35 -2.14
C GLY A 163 -5.65 3.01 -1.41
N CYS A 164 -5.96 3.85 -0.41
CA CYS A 164 -4.99 4.52 0.45
C CYS A 164 -5.39 4.33 1.93
N ALA A 165 -4.59 3.58 2.69
CA ALA A 165 -4.92 3.21 4.07
C ALA A 165 -4.89 4.39 5.06
N TYR A 166 -4.09 5.42 4.76
CA TYR A 166 -3.87 6.61 5.58
C TYR A 166 -3.95 7.88 4.72
N PRO A 167 -5.13 8.21 4.18
CA PRO A 167 -5.29 9.31 3.24
C PRO A 167 -4.94 10.66 3.86
N SER A 168 -5.35 10.90 5.12
CA SER A 168 -5.08 12.18 5.80
C SER A 168 -3.59 12.46 5.96
N LEU A 169 -2.78 11.45 6.27
CA LEU A 169 -1.32 11.60 6.29
C LEU A 169 -0.75 11.72 4.88
N THR A 170 -1.12 10.78 4.02
CA THR A 170 -0.54 10.63 2.69
C THR A 170 -0.71 11.92 1.90
N THR A 171 -1.92 12.49 1.88
CA THR A 171 -2.27 13.73 1.16
C THR A 171 -1.53 14.97 1.66
N LYS A 172 -1.11 14.97 2.94
CA LYS A 172 -0.22 15.98 3.53
C LYS A 172 1.26 15.69 3.28
N ARG A 173 1.57 14.69 2.43
CA ARG A 173 2.93 14.19 2.14
C ARG A 173 3.65 13.73 3.41
N MET A 174 2.92 13.13 4.34
CA MET A 174 3.48 12.63 5.59
C MET A 174 3.39 11.10 5.68
N GLY A 175 4.43 10.50 6.26
CA GLY A 175 4.49 9.09 6.61
C GLY A 175 4.82 8.90 8.08
N VAL A 176 4.16 7.97 8.74
CA VAL A 176 4.51 7.55 10.11
C VAL A 176 5.20 6.19 10.02
N LEU A 177 6.32 6.02 10.73
CA LEU A 177 7.00 4.74 10.82
C LEU A 177 6.19 3.73 11.63
N VAL A 178 6.20 2.48 11.20
CA VAL A 178 5.52 1.38 11.88
C VAL A 178 6.55 0.56 12.65
N GLY A 179 6.68 0.85 13.94
CA GLY A 179 7.64 0.21 14.83
C GLY A 179 8.95 0.99 14.97
N ARG A 180 9.27 1.39 16.21
CA ARG A 180 10.43 2.23 16.54
C ARG A 180 11.77 1.61 16.14
N GLU A 181 11.89 0.30 16.33
CA GLU A 181 13.11 -0.47 16.04
C GLU A 181 13.52 -0.40 14.56
N LEU A 182 12.57 -0.08 13.66
CA LEU A 182 12.87 0.08 12.25
C LEU A 182 13.63 1.36 11.93
N ALA A 183 13.55 2.40 12.78
CA ALA A 183 14.24 3.65 12.55
C ALA A 183 15.77 3.46 12.53
N GLU A 184 16.32 2.51 13.29
CA GLU A 184 17.77 2.29 13.33
C GLU A 184 18.28 1.44 12.15
N ASN A 185 17.37 0.81 11.39
CA ASN A 185 17.75 -0.01 10.26
C ASN A 185 18.27 0.86 9.10
N ARG A 186 19.54 0.67 8.71
CA ARG A 186 20.19 1.42 7.61
C ARG A 186 19.39 1.42 6.30
N ARG A 187 18.68 0.33 5.99
CA ARG A 187 17.87 0.24 4.75
C ARG A 187 16.58 1.03 4.88
N VAL A 188 15.94 0.99 6.05
CA VAL A 188 14.78 1.86 6.34
C VAL A 188 15.22 3.31 6.26
N GLN A 189 16.39 3.68 6.79
CA GLN A 189 16.95 5.03 6.65
C GLN A 189 17.16 5.45 5.20
N ARG A 190 17.68 4.59 4.33
CA ARG A 190 17.75 4.88 2.87
C ARG A 190 16.37 5.10 2.26
N ARG A 191 15.35 4.35 2.68
CA ARG A 191 13.98 4.53 2.20
C ARG A 191 13.35 5.81 2.74
N ILE A 192 13.64 6.19 3.98
CA ILE A 192 13.26 7.48 4.58
C ILE A 192 13.90 8.62 3.79
N GLN A 193 15.20 8.55 3.54
CA GLN A 193 15.91 9.55 2.75
C GLN A 193 15.33 9.66 1.33
N LYS A 194 15.09 8.53 0.66
CA LYS A 194 14.42 8.49 -0.65
C LYS A 194 13.03 9.13 -0.62
N ALA A 195 12.27 8.99 0.47
CA ALA A 195 10.99 9.66 0.64
C ALA A 195 11.15 11.17 0.84
N ALA A 196 12.13 11.59 1.65
CA ALA A 196 12.46 12.99 1.88
C ALA A 196 12.87 13.72 0.59
N GLU A 197 13.70 13.09 -0.26
CA GLU A 197 14.10 13.60 -1.58
C GLU A 197 12.89 13.83 -2.52
N ARG A 198 11.77 13.15 -2.27
CA ARG A 198 10.52 13.28 -3.04
C ARG A 198 9.53 14.26 -2.38
N GLY A 199 9.97 14.99 -1.35
CA GLY A 199 9.19 15.96 -0.61
C GLY A 199 8.20 15.34 0.37
N PHE A 200 8.48 14.15 0.91
CA PHE A 200 7.68 13.55 1.98
C PHE A 200 8.38 13.69 3.33
N LEU A 201 7.61 14.04 4.36
CA LEU A 201 8.07 14.03 5.74
C LEU A 201 7.79 12.66 6.36
N ILE A 202 8.83 11.96 6.80
CA ILE A 202 8.68 10.73 7.59
C ILE A 202 8.94 11.05 9.05
N VAL A 203 7.94 10.81 9.90
CA VAL A 203 8.04 10.95 11.35
C VAL A 203 8.12 9.57 12.01
N SER A 204 8.76 9.51 13.17
CA SER A 204 8.98 8.26 13.90
C SER A 204 7.76 7.80 14.71
N THR A 205 6.88 8.74 15.08
CA THR A 205 5.70 8.50 15.91
C THR A 205 4.54 9.39 15.48
N TRP A 206 3.32 8.96 15.80
CA TRP A 206 2.13 9.77 15.61
C TRP A 206 2.08 11.03 16.48
N LYS A 207 2.80 11.05 17.60
CA LYS A 207 2.84 12.20 18.52
C LYS A 207 3.70 13.36 18.05
N ASP A 208 4.36 13.22 16.91
CA ASP A 208 5.19 14.27 16.35
C ASP A 208 4.36 15.56 16.15
N ASP A 209 4.92 16.70 16.55
CA ASP A 209 4.22 17.99 16.48
C ASP A 209 3.77 18.30 15.05
N ALA A 210 4.54 17.88 14.04
CA ALA A 210 4.16 18.08 12.64
C ALA A 210 2.89 17.29 12.27
N VAL A 211 2.65 16.13 12.88
CA VAL A 211 1.41 15.36 12.67
C VAL A 211 0.23 16.06 13.32
N THR A 212 0.42 16.55 14.55
CA THR A 212 -0.61 17.29 15.28
C THR A 212 -0.97 18.60 14.58
N GLU A 213 0.02 19.32 14.07
CA GLU A 213 -0.18 20.54 13.28
C GLU A 213 -0.92 20.24 11.98
N ALA A 214 -0.54 19.18 11.26
CA ALA A 214 -1.13 18.84 9.97
C ALA A 214 -2.55 18.27 10.06
N LEU A 215 -2.86 17.52 11.12
CA LEU A 215 -4.11 16.75 11.26
C LEU A 215 -5.04 17.26 12.36
N GLY A 216 -4.58 18.22 13.16
CA GLY A 216 -5.31 18.71 14.33
C GLY A 216 -5.22 17.77 15.54
N PRO A 217 -6.00 18.06 16.60
CA PRO A 217 -5.95 17.30 17.83
C PRO A 217 -6.34 15.84 17.60
N HIS A 218 -5.48 14.94 18.09
CA HIS A 218 -5.69 13.52 18.02
C HIS A 218 -6.83 13.08 18.94
N GLN A 219 -7.68 12.16 18.47
CA GLN A 219 -8.64 11.45 19.32
C GLN A 219 -8.38 9.95 19.23
N CYS A 220 -7.78 9.39 20.27
CA CYS A 220 -7.38 7.98 20.29
C CYS A 220 -8.59 7.06 20.05
N LEU A 221 -8.39 6.05 19.19
CA LEU A 221 -9.36 5.02 18.76
C LEU A 221 -10.65 5.52 18.08
N LYS A 222 -10.98 6.82 18.19
CA LYS A 222 -12.23 7.41 17.68
C LYS A 222 -12.01 8.28 16.44
N GLY A 223 -10.84 8.91 16.34
CA GLY A 223 -10.51 9.80 15.22
C GLY A 223 -10.25 9.01 13.93
N ARG A 224 -10.75 9.52 12.80
CA ARG A 224 -10.43 8.96 11.45
C ARG A 224 -8.93 8.99 11.17
N THR A 225 -8.24 9.92 11.79
CA THR A 225 -6.80 10.11 11.72
C THR A 225 -6.04 9.20 12.69
N CYS A 226 -6.67 8.62 13.72
CA CYS A 226 -5.95 7.79 14.69
C CYS A 226 -5.31 6.55 14.02
N PRO A 227 -4.00 6.32 14.19
CA PRO A 227 -3.32 5.16 13.59
C PRO A 227 -3.69 3.86 14.31
N ARG A 228 -4.05 3.93 15.59
CA ARG A 228 -4.50 2.79 16.42
C ARG A 228 -5.99 2.50 16.33
N GLY A 229 -6.77 3.31 15.61
CA GLY A 229 -8.15 2.94 15.32
C GLY A 229 -8.17 1.64 14.53
N VAL A 230 -8.95 0.65 14.96
CA VAL A 230 -9.13 -0.60 14.19
C VAL A 230 -9.73 -0.22 12.84
N ARG A 231 -8.94 -0.43 11.79
CA ARG A 231 -9.33 -0.13 10.42
C ARG A 231 -9.82 -1.40 9.78
N ASN A 232 -10.96 -1.33 9.11
CA ASN A 232 -11.51 -2.42 8.33
C ASN A 232 -11.86 -1.89 6.94
N MET A 233 -11.45 -2.59 5.89
CA MET A 233 -11.64 -2.10 4.51
C MET A 233 -13.12 -1.96 4.10
N ARG A 234 -14.05 -2.64 4.77
CA ARG A 234 -15.49 -2.56 4.47
C ARG A 234 -16.19 -1.41 5.18
N THR A 235 -15.88 -1.20 6.45
CA THR A 235 -16.66 -0.33 7.34
C THR A 235 -15.96 0.97 7.67
N ASN A 236 -14.66 1.08 7.41
CA ASN A 236 -13.88 2.19 7.92
C ASN A 236 -13.88 3.39 6.97
N ARG A 237 -14.25 4.55 7.51
CA ARG A 237 -14.10 5.89 6.91
C ARG A 237 -12.64 6.35 6.78
N GLY A 238 -11.69 5.56 7.25
CA GLY A 238 -10.25 5.84 7.22
C GLY A 238 -9.50 5.31 6.00
N LEU A 239 -10.10 4.42 5.20
CA LEU A 239 -9.55 3.97 3.92
C LEU A 239 -10.17 4.81 2.80
N LEU A 240 -9.33 5.42 1.98
CA LEU A 240 -9.80 6.15 0.81
C LEU A 240 -9.68 5.25 -0.42
N CYS A 241 -10.80 4.89 -1.02
CA CYS A 241 -10.86 4.04 -2.21
C CYS A 241 -11.53 4.76 -3.38
N MET A 242 -10.98 4.58 -4.57
CA MET A 242 -11.58 5.02 -5.83
C MET A 242 -11.61 3.84 -6.81
N VAL A 243 -12.80 3.45 -7.27
CA VAL A 243 -12.94 2.40 -8.30
C VAL A 243 -12.56 2.94 -9.67
N LEU A 244 -11.96 2.08 -10.51
CA LEU A 244 -11.50 2.49 -11.85
C LEU A 244 -12.63 2.47 -12.89
N ASP A 245 -13.60 1.57 -12.74
CA ASP A 245 -14.68 1.36 -13.69
C ASP A 245 -16.07 1.41 -13.02
N GLU A 246 -17.11 1.55 -13.83
CA GLU A 246 -18.50 1.37 -13.37
C GLU A 246 -18.78 -0.14 -13.16
N GLY A 247 -19.40 -0.49 -12.04
CA GLY A 247 -19.72 -1.89 -11.70
C GLY A 247 -18.66 -2.58 -10.83
N ASN A 248 -17.47 -1.98 -10.66
CA ASN A 248 -16.41 -2.53 -9.82
C ASN A 248 -16.60 -2.20 -8.32
N GLU A 249 -17.64 -1.44 -7.93
CA GLU A 249 -17.90 -1.06 -6.54
C GLU A 249 -18.04 -2.27 -5.61
N GLY A 250 -18.81 -3.29 -6.02
CA GLY A 250 -18.96 -4.52 -5.23
C GLY A 250 -17.72 -5.41 -5.28
N GLU A 251 -16.97 -5.35 -6.38
CA GLU A 251 -15.79 -6.20 -6.60
C GLU A 251 -14.59 -5.75 -5.79
N MET A 252 -14.37 -4.44 -5.68
CA MET A 252 -13.36 -3.86 -4.78
C MET A 252 -13.59 -4.35 -3.34
N GLN A 253 -14.85 -4.41 -2.89
CA GLN A 253 -15.21 -4.92 -1.56
C GLN A 253 -15.02 -6.44 -1.40
N LYS A 254 -15.16 -7.23 -2.48
CA LYS A 254 -14.91 -8.68 -2.45
C LYS A 254 -13.42 -9.00 -2.38
N MET A 255 -12.61 -8.27 -3.16
CA MET A 255 -11.16 -8.43 -3.19
C MET A 255 -10.49 -7.97 -1.90
N MET A 256 -11.18 -7.12 -1.14
CA MET A 256 -10.80 -6.67 0.19
C MET A 256 -11.56 -7.51 1.23
N PRO A 257 -11.11 -8.75 1.58
CA PRO A 257 -11.74 -9.51 2.66
C PRO A 257 -11.72 -8.70 3.96
N ASN A 258 -12.36 -9.21 5.02
CA ASN A 258 -12.42 -8.60 6.37
C ASN A 258 -11.01 -8.48 7.02
N VAL A 259 -10.09 -7.78 6.35
CA VAL A 259 -8.78 -7.42 6.85
C VAL A 259 -9.02 -6.25 7.76
N SER A 260 -8.86 -6.53 9.05
CA SER A 260 -8.81 -5.50 10.05
C SER A 260 -7.34 -5.27 10.40
N TRP A 261 -6.91 -4.02 10.45
CA TRP A 261 -5.55 -3.70 10.84
C TRP A 261 -5.55 -2.54 11.82
N MET A 262 -4.51 -2.51 12.63
CA MET A 262 -4.21 -1.46 13.56
C MET A 262 -2.73 -1.15 13.36
N MET A 263 -2.38 0.13 13.28
CA MET A 263 -0.98 0.48 13.26
C MET A 263 -0.39 0.19 14.64
N MET A 264 0.68 -0.60 14.65
CA MET A 264 1.50 -0.79 15.83
C MET A 264 2.51 0.37 15.89
N ASP A 265 2.10 1.51 16.45
CA ASP A 265 3.08 2.50 16.91
C ASP A 265 3.71 1.96 18.21
N GLY A 266 5.01 2.20 18.39
CA GLY A 266 5.76 1.75 19.57
C GLY A 266 5.35 2.49 20.86
N GLU A 267 4.58 3.56 20.74
CA GLU A 267 4.10 4.36 21.87
C GLU A 267 2.57 4.44 21.90
N ASP A 268 1.97 4.23 23.07
CA ASP A 268 0.55 4.46 23.28
C ASP A 268 0.22 5.94 22.99
N CYS A 269 -0.92 6.24 22.37
CA CYS A 269 -1.36 7.59 21.99
C CYS A 269 -1.57 8.58 23.17
N GLY A 270 -1.12 8.25 24.40
CA GLY A 270 -1.05 9.16 25.55
C GLY A 270 -2.36 9.29 26.33
N ASP A 271 -3.50 9.28 25.64
CA ASP A 271 -4.84 9.46 26.25
C ASP A 271 -5.41 8.21 26.96
N GLU A 272 -4.68 7.10 26.95
CA GLU A 272 -5.19 5.80 27.44
C GLU A 272 -5.24 5.63 28.96
N ARG A 273 -4.82 6.63 29.75
CA ARG A 273 -4.71 6.45 31.21
C ARG A 273 -6.04 6.16 31.92
N ASP A 274 -7.20 6.47 31.34
CA ASP A 274 -8.46 6.43 32.11
C ASP A 274 -9.58 5.50 31.62
N SER A 275 -9.54 4.86 30.44
CA SER A 275 -10.81 4.29 29.91
C SER A 275 -10.86 2.82 29.47
N ILE A 276 -9.78 2.08 29.25
CA ILE A 276 -9.93 0.73 28.64
C ILE A 276 -8.92 -0.29 29.22
N ARG A 277 -9.33 -0.97 30.32
CA ARG A 277 -8.81 -2.31 30.66
C ARG A 277 -9.48 -3.35 29.75
N VAL A 278 -9.20 -3.33 28.45
CA VAL A 278 -9.54 -4.48 27.61
C VAL A 278 -8.47 -5.53 27.86
N SER A 279 -8.92 -6.65 28.42
CA SER A 279 -8.17 -7.90 28.58
C SER A 279 -7.76 -8.44 27.20
N THR A 280 -6.74 -7.87 26.58
CA THR A 280 -5.99 -8.54 25.51
C THR A 280 -4.78 -9.22 26.13
N ARG A 281 -4.81 -10.55 26.22
CA ARG A 281 -3.59 -11.36 26.40
C ARG A 281 -2.54 -10.85 25.41
N ARG A 282 -1.36 -10.50 25.92
CA ARG A 282 -0.19 -10.09 25.13
C ARG A 282 0.17 -11.20 24.15
N HIS A 283 -0.37 -11.15 22.95
CA HIS A 283 0.22 -11.78 21.78
C HIS A 283 0.78 -10.65 20.93
N ARG A 284 2.11 -10.48 20.99
CA ARG A 284 2.85 -9.76 19.95
C ARG A 284 2.45 -10.43 18.62
N LEU A 285 1.86 -9.70 17.66
CA LEU A 285 2.02 -9.89 16.21
C LEU A 285 0.89 -9.21 15.40
N GLY A 286 1.28 -8.32 14.48
CA GLY A 286 0.78 -8.27 13.09
C GLY A 286 -0.65 -7.79 12.82
N ALA A 287 -0.89 -7.40 11.56
CA ALA A 287 -2.24 -7.21 11.04
C ALA A 287 -3.06 -8.50 11.23
N PHE A 288 -4.24 -8.40 11.85
CA PHE A 288 -5.11 -9.56 12.08
C PHE A 288 -6.11 -9.69 10.93
N VAL A 289 -5.89 -10.65 10.04
CA VAL A 289 -6.96 -11.09 9.14
C VAL A 289 -7.89 -11.97 9.97
N SER A 290 -9.03 -11.42 10.40
CA SER A 290 -10.09 -12.26 10.98
C SER A 290 -10.61 -13.15 9.87
N LYS A 291 -10.36 -14.47 9.95
CA LYS A 291 -11.07 -15.44 9.13
C LYS A 291 -12.56 -15.33 9.51
N ALA A 292 -13.38 -14.92 8.56
CA ALA A 292 -14.83 -15.10 8.64
C ALA A 292 -15.15 -16.56 8.31
#